data_AF-A0A7W4GWX4-F1
#
_entry.id   AF-A0A7W4GWX4-F1
#
_cell.length_a   1.000
_cell.length_b   1.000
_cell.length_c   1.000
_cell.angle_alpha   90.00
_cell.angle_beta   90.00
_cell.angle_gamma   90.00
#
_symmetry.space_group_name_H-M   'P 1'
#
loop_
_entity.id
_entity.type
_entity.pdbx_description
1 polymer ?
#
loop_
_entity_poly.entity_id
_entity_poly.type
_entity_poly.pdbx_seq_one_letter_code
_entity_poly.pdbx_strand_id
1 'polypeptide(L)'
;MTNVRPAEDAAPAQWLFQPGADWWELVRYGPPGFDVYVRIAFPEDDAGDAVRAALAILASCTSTAGKGYAAVWEGWGGNPPAPAAPRLNIPNREMLLFTGPIEVLRDAPALAWDEPGIHVAPHLAWPEDKAWCLACEVDEEIEFTVGCSLVVAHVLANAFPERTRQVAYGAELPLYRDQLE
;
A
#
# COMPACT_ATOMS: atom_id res chain seq x y z
N MET A 1 13.18 -14.46 -9.31
CA MET A 1 12.02 -14.11 -10.14
C MET A 1 11.68 -12.67 -9.80
N THR A 2 11.91 -11.73 -10.72
CA THR A 2 11.83 -10.27 -10.52
C THR A 2 10.52 -9.68 -11.06
N ASN A 3 9.47 -10.49 -11.21
CA ASN A 3 8.25 -10.04 -11.87
C ASN A 3 7.04 -10.12 -10.94
N VAL A 4 6.13 -9.18 -11.12
CA VAL A 4 4.80 -9.19 -10.52
C VAL A 4 3.89 -10.06 -11.40
N ARG A 5 3.01 -10.85 -10.78
CA ARG A 5 2.02 -11.68 -11.48
C ARG A 5 0.69 -11.68 -10.72
N PRO A 6 -0.45 -12.01 -11.37
CA PRO A 6 -1.69 -12.28 -10.66
C PRO A 6 -1.48 -13.33 -9.56
N ALA A 7 -2.10 -13.12 -8.40
CA ALA A 7 -2.16 -14.16 -7.37
C ALA A 7 -3.00 -15.34 -7.86
N GLU A 8 -2.78 -16.52 -7.28
CA GLU A 8 -3.53 -17.73 -7.65
C GLU A 8 -4.99 -17.66 -7.18
N ASP A 9 -5.20 -17.08 -5.99
CA ASP A 9 -6.51 -16.82 -5.41
C ASP A 9 -6.45 -15.60 -4.47
N ALA A 10 -7.55 -15.29 -3.78
CA ALA A 10 -7.67 -14.18 -2.84
C ALA A 10 -7.31 -14.53 -1.39
N ALA A 11 -6.93 -15.79 -1.09
CA ALA A 11 -6.70 -16.24 0.29
C ALA A 11 -5.60 -15.42 1.03
N PRO A 12 -4.48 -15.01 0.39
CA PRO A 12 -3.47 -14.18 1.05
C PRO A 12 -3.96 -12.79 1.49
N ALA A 13 -5.11 -12.34 0.98
CA ALA A 13 -5.75 -11.07 1.34
C ALA A 13 -6.90 -11.23 2.34
N GLN A 14 -7.30 -12.46 2.71
CA GLN A 14 -8.49 -12.69 3.55
C GLN A 14 -8.40 -11.98 4.91
N TRP A 15 -7.18 -11.85 5.45
CA TRP A 15 -6.92 -11.20 6.73
C TRP A 15 -7.14 -9.68 6.73
N LEU A 16 -7.25 -9.05 5.55
CA LEU A 16 -7.61 -7.65 5.41
C LEU A 16 -9.06 -7.39 5.88
N PHE A 17 -9.94 -8.37 5.66
CA PHE A 17 -11.38 -8.26 5.87
C PHE A 17 -11.77 -8.68 7.29
N GLN A 18 -11.35 -7.89 8.27
CA GLN A 18 -11.70 -8.12 9.66
C GLN A 18 -13.14 -7.67 9.97
N PRO A 19 -13.88 -8.36 10.85
CA PRO A 19 -15.22 -7.94 11.24
C PRO A 19 -15.23 -6.51 11.81
N GLY A 20 -16.06 -5.64 11.23
CA GLY A 20 -16.21 -4.25 11.66
C GLY A 20 -15.15 -3.27 11.13
N ALA A 21 -14.20 -3.72 10.30
CA ALA A 21 -13.29 -2.82 9.59
C ALA A 21 -14.07 -2.00 8.55
N ASP A 22 -13.98 -0.69 8.64
CA ASP A 22 -14.56 0.20 7.62
C ASP A 22 -13.72 0.16 6.35
N TRP A 23 -14.38 0.18 5.18
CA TRP A 23 -13.69 0.09 3.89
C TRP A 23 -12.76 1.29 3.65
N TRP A 24 -13.15 2.48 4.13
CA TRP A 24 -12.39 3.71 3.98
C TRP A 24 -11.14 3.68 4.85
N GLU A 25 -11.29 3.22 6.11
CA GLU A 25 -10.15 3.00 6.99
C GLU A 25 -9.20 1.93 6.45
N LEU A 26 -9.73 0.85 5.85
CA LEU A 26 -8.92 -0.20 5.25
C LEU A 26 -8.05 0.31 4.10
N VAL A 27 -8.61 1.06 3.16
CA VAL A 27 -7.83 1.55 2.00
C VAL A 27 -6.86 2.66 2.37
N ARG A 28 -7.12 3.39 3.46
CA ARG A 28 -6.25 4.48 3.93
C ARG A 28 -5.18 4.05 4.93
N TYR A 29 -5.45 3.07 5.79
CA TYR A 29 -4.54 2.66 6.87
C TYR A 29 -4.07 1.20 6.77
N GLY A 30 -4.67 0.39 5.90
CA GLY A 30 -4.56 -1.07 5.96
C GLY A 30 -5.52 -1.64 7.01
N PRO A 31 -5.43 -2.93 7.35
CA PRO A 31 -6.30 -3.55 8.35
C PRO A 31 -5.92 -3.14 9.77
N PRO A 32 -6.86 -3.22 10.73
CA PRO A 32 -6.56 -3.01 12.14
C PRO A 32 -5.65 -4.11 12.70
N GLY A 33 -4.96 -3.83 13.81
CA GLY A 33 -4.22 -4.83 14.60
C GLY A 33 -2.70 -4.71 14.58
N PHE A 34 -2.13 -3.66 13.96
CA PHE A 34 -0.71 -3.33 14.12
C PHE A 34 -0.46 -2.52 15.39
N ASP A 35 0.78 -2.55 15.89
CA ASP A 35 1.17 -1.78 17.09
C ASP A 35 1.01 -0.26 16.87
N VAL A 36 1.29 0.20 15.64
CA VAL A 36 1.24 1.62 15.26
C VAL A 36 0.99 1.78 13.76
N TYR A 37 0.43 2.94 13.39
CA TYR A 37 0.26 3.37 12.01
C TYR A 37 1.14 4.59 11.77
N VAL A 38 2.12 4.44 10.88
CA VAL A 38 3.03 5.52 10.48
C VAL A 38 2.50 6.17 9.23
N ARG A 39 2.22 7.47 9.31
CA ARG A 39 1.91 8.31 8.17
C ARG A 39 3.20 8.88 7.62
N ILE A 40 3.42 8.75 6.32
CA ILE A 40 4.62 9.20 5.61
C ILE A 40 4.20 10.22 4.56
N ALA A 41 4.68 11.45 4.70
CA ALA A 41 4.38 12.53 3.76
C ALA A 41 5.03 12.30 2.40
N PHE A 42 4.25 12.55 1.35
CA PHE A 42 4.77 12.67 0.00
C PHE A 42 5.74 13.87 -0.07
N PRO A 43 6.78 13.81 -0.91
CA PRO A 43 7.62 14.97 -1.15
C PRO A 43 6.80 16.13 -1.72
N GLU A 44 7.16 17.36 -1.39
CA GLU A 44 6.50 18.57 -1.92
C GLU A 44 6.82 18.79 -3.41
N ASP A 45 7.94 18.24 -3.87
CA ASP A 45 8.47 18.28 -5.23
C ASP A 45 8.51 16.88 -5.87
N ASP A 46 8.96 16.79 -7.13
CA ASP A 46 9.20 15.51 -7.82
C ASP A 46 10.42 14.73 -7.24
N ALA A 47 10.81 14.96 -5.98
CA ALA A 47 11.99 14.36 -5.34
C ALA A 47 11.76 12.89 -4.96
N GLY A 48 11.55 12.08 -5.99
CA GLY A 48 11.56 10.64 -5.91
C GLY A 48 10.27 10.01 -5.42
N ASP A 49 10.24 8.69 -5.58
CA ASP A 49 9.07 7.87 -5.29
C ASP A 49 9.13 7.39 -3.84
N ALA A 50 8.48 8.14 -2.93
CA ALA A 50 8.48 7.83 -1.50
C ALA A 50 7.94 6.44 -1.18
N VAL A 51 6.96 5.95 -1.96
CA VAL A 51 6.41 4.59 -1.80
C VAL A 51 7.44 3.54 -2.19
N ARG A 52 8.20 3.75 -3.28
CA ARG A 52 9.32 2.86 -3.64
C ARG A 52 10.37 2.80 -2.54
N ALA A 53 10.77 3.97 -2.03
CA ALA A 53 11.76 4.05 -0.96
C ALA A 53 11.26 3.31 0.29
N ALA A 54 9.99 3.47 0.65
CA ALA A 54 9.39 2.79 1.79
C ALA A 54 9.36 1.27 1.57
N LEU A 55 8.93 0.78 0.40
CA LEU A 55 8.93 -0.66 0.10
C LEU A 55 10.33 -1.28 0.13
N ALA A 56 11.36 -0.56 -0.34
CA ALA A 56 12.73 -1.02 -0.26
C ALA A 56 13.21 -1.19 1.19
N ILE A 57 12.86 -0.26 2.07
CA ILE A 57 13.16 -0.36 3.52
C ILE A 57 12.36 -1.50 4.16
N LEU A 58 11.06 -1.57 3.86
CA LEU A 58 10.15 -2.55 4.42
C LEU A 58 10.48 -3.99 3.99
N ALA A 59 11.12 -4.18 2.83
CA ALA A 59 11.65 -5.48 2.42
C ALA A 59 12.72 -6.02 3.40
N SER A 60 13.48 -5.15 4.08
CA SER A 60 14.43 -5.56 5.13
C SER A 60 13.76 -5.83 6.49
N CYS A 61 12.48 -5.49 6.63
CA CYS A 61 11.69 -5.59 7.86
C CYS A 61 10.74 -6.80 7.87
N THR A 62 10.99 -7.80 7.04
CA THR A 62 10.19 -9.03 6.93
C THR A 62 11.09 -10.23 6.67
N SER A 63 10.64 -11.43 7.06
CA SER A 63 11.31 -12.69 6.72
C SER A 63 10.96 -13.20 5.32
N THR A 64 9.97 -12.57 4.66
CA THR A 64 9.38 -13.04 3.39
C THR A 64 9.50 -12.03 2.25
N ALA A 65 10.61 -11.27 2.19
CA ALA A 65 10.84 -10.21 1.21
C ALA A 65 10.66 -10.65 -0.27
N GLY A 66 10.93 -11.92 -0.58
CA GLY A 66 10.74 -12.49 -1.92
C GLY A 66 9.29 -12.83 -2.28
N LYS A 67 8.35 -12.74 -1.34
CA LYS A 67 6.93 -13.06 -1.53
C LYS A 67 6.06 -12.04 -0.80
N GLY A 68 5.68 -10.98 -1.51
CA GLY A 68 4.68 -10.02 -1.09
C GLY A 68 3.48 -9.99 -2.03
N TYR A 69 2.52 -9.17 -1.65
CA TYR A 69 1.25 -8.98 -2.35
C TYR A 69 0.97 -7.50 -2.53
N ALA A 70 0.31 -7.18 -3.64
CA ALA A 70 -0.18 -5.84 -3.94
C ALA A 70 -1.65 -5.92 -4.35
N ALA A 71 -2.50 -5.10 -3.74
CA ALA A 71 -3.86 -4.86 -4.20
C ALA A 71 -3.87 -3.58 -5.05
N VAL A 72 -4.31 -3.71 -6.29
CA VAL A 72 -4.35 -2.61 -7.26
C VAL A 72 -5.81 -2.34 -7.61
N TRP A 73 -6.25 -1.10 -7.47
CA TRP A 73 -7.61 -0.68 -7.84
C TRP A 73 -7.85 -0.87 -9.34
N GLU A 74 -9.00 -1.46 -9.70
CA GLU A 74 -9.35 -1.67 -11.11
C GLU A 74 -10.00 -0.45 -11.79
N GLY A 75 -10.36 0.57 -11.03
CA GLY A 75 -11.23 1.68 -11.49
C GLY A 75 -10.59 2.75 -12.38
N TRP A 76 -9.45 2.48 -13.01
CA TRP A 76 -8.76 3.39 -13.96
C TRP A 76 -9.50 3.57 -15.31
N GLY A 77 -10.82 3.42 -15.35
CA GLY A 77 -11.64 3.74 -16.53
C GLY A 77 -11.74 2.66 -17.60
N GLY A 78 -11.29 1.42 -17.32
CA GLY A 78 -11.58 0.25 -18.15
C GLY A 78 -10.86 0.19 -19.50
N ASN A 79 -9.90 1.08 -19.77
CA ASN A 79 -9.02 1.01 -20.93
C ASN A 79 -7.55 1.26 -20.50
N PRO A 80 -6.67 0.24 -20.53
CA PRO A 80 -6.96 -1.13 -20.95
C PRO A 80 -7.94 -1.87 -20.01
N PRO A 81 -8.63 -2.92 -20.48
CA PRO A 81 -9.50 -3.71 -19.62
C PRO A 81 -8.70 -4.28 -18.45
N ALA A 82 -9.38 -4.44 -17.31
CA ALA A 82 -8.80 -5.05 -16.13
C ALA A 82 -8.20 -6.44 -16.45
N PRO A 83 -6.95 -6.72 -16.04
CA PRO A 83 -6.32 -8.01 -16.25
C PRO A 83 -7.05 -9.11 -15.47
N ALA A 84 -6.87 -10.36 -15.89
CA ALA A 84 -7.40 -11.51 -15.17
C ALA A 84 -6.58 -11.75 -13.88
N ALA A 85 -7.17 -11.41 -12.74
CA ALA A 85 -6.60 -11.63 -11.41
C ALA A 85 -7.71 -11.85 -10.36
N PRO A 86 -7.40 -12.46 -9.20
CA PRO A 86 -8.35 -12.56 -8.10
C PRO A 86 -8.82 -11.18 -7.65
N ARG A 87 -10.14 -11.05 -7.46
CA ARG A 87 -10.79 -9.82 -7.01
C ARG A 87 -10.86 -9.74 -5.50
N LEU A 88 -10.61 -8.55 -4.98
CA LEU A 88 -10.82 -8.16 -3.60
C LEU A 88 -12.01 -7.19 -3.57
N ASN A 89 -13.11 -7.65 -3.00
CA ASN A 89 -14.38 -6.91 -2.94
C ASN A 89 -14.36 -5.90 -1.79
N ILE A 90 -13.47 -4.91 -1.87
CA ILE A 90 -13.50 -3.76 -0.94
C ILE A 90 -14.56 -2.78 -1.46
N PRO A 91 -15.57 -2.40 -0.64
CA PRO A 91 -16.60 -1.46 -1.07
C PRO A 91 -16.02 -0.18 -1.69
N ASN A 92 -16.58 0.28 -2.81
CA ASN A 92 -16.15 1.47 -3.59
C ASN A 92 -14.73 1.40 -4.20
N ARG A 93 -13.97 0.35 -3.88
CA ARG A 93 -12.58 0.16 -4.27
C ARG A 93 -12.36 -1.31 -4.63
N GLU A 94 -13.05 -1.81 -5.65
CA GLU A 94 -12.75 -3.15 -6.15
C GLU A 94 -11.28 -3.21 -6.60
N MET A 95 -10.53 -4.20 -6.10
CA MET A 95 -9.11 -4.33 -6.37
C MET A 95 -8.78 -5.70 -6.92
N LEU A 96 -7.67 -5.77 -7.65
CA LEU A 96 -7.07 -6.98 -8.17
C LEU A 96 -5.83 -7.33 -7.36
N LEU A 97 -5.65 -8.62 -7.07
CA LEU A 97 -4.55 -9.10 -6.25
C LEU A 97 -3.40 -9.64 -7.12
N PHE A 98 -2.21 -9.11 -6.86
CA PHE A 98 -0.96 -9.53 -7.46
C PHE A 98 0.04 -9.99 -6.40
N THR A 99 1.03 -10.77 -6.81
CA THR A 99 2.14 -11.23 -5.96
C THR A 99 3.48 -11.12 -6.68
N GLY A 100 4.54 -10.90 -5.90
CA GLY A 100 5.91 -10.76 -6.38
C GLY A 100 6.86 -10.37 -5.24
N PRO A 101 8.16 -10.21 -5.53
CA PRO A 101 9.11 -9.64 -4.57
C PRO A 101 8.72 -8.22 -4.16
N ILE A 102 8.91 -7.88 -2.89
CA ILE A 102 8.47 -6.59 -2.34
C ILE A 102 9.09 -5.39 -3.07
N GLU A 103 10.36 -5.52 -3.48
CA GLU A 103 11.12 -4.48 -4.20
C GLU A 103 10.49 -4.08 -5.54
N VAL A 104 9.67 -4.93 -6.16
CA VAL A 104 8.99 -4.64 -7.43
C VAL A 104 7.50 -4.33 -7.27
N LEU A 105 6.93 -4.45 -6.06
CA LEU A 105 5.49 -4.23 -5.85
C LEU A 105 5.07 -2.79 -6.09
N ARG A 106 5.99 -1.83 -6.00
CA ARG A 106 5.70 -0.43 -6.38
C ARG A 106 5.20 -0.32 -7.81
N ASP A 107 5.72 -1.16 -8.70
CA ASP A 107 5.39 -1.16 -10.12
C ASP A 107 4.22 -2.08 -10.44
N ALA A 108 3.59 -2.71 -9.43
CA ALA A 108 2.49 -3.64 -9.65
C ALA A 108 1.35 -3.05 -10.51
N PRO A 109 0.92 -1.77 -10.35
CA PRO A 109 -0.09 -1.20 -11.25
C PRO A 109 0.35 -1.14 -12.72
N ALA A 110 1.56 -0.68 -13.01
CA ALA A 110 2.09 -0.63 -14.37
C ALA A 110 2.26 -2.02 -14.98
N LEU A 111 2.78 -2.96 -14.20
CA LEU A 111 3.01 -4.34 -14.62
C LEU A 111 1.71 -5.12 -14.80
N ALA A 112 0.68 -4.83 -14.00
CA ALA A 112 -0.62 -5.47 -14.09
C ALA A 112 -1.34 -5.16 -15.41
N TRP A 113 -1.22 -3.93 -15.90
CA TRP A 113 -1.83 -3.48 -17.16
C TRP A 113 -0.86 -3.51 -18.36
N ASP A 114 0.40 -3.91 -18.15
CA ASP A 114 1.48 -3.81 -19.16
C ASP A 114 1.57 -2.40 -19.78
N GLU A 115 1.35 -1.38 -18.95
CA GLU A 115 1.19 0.02 -19.36
C GLU A 115 2.23 0.88 -18.62
N PRO A 116 3.42 1.13 -19.22
CA PRO A 116 4.50 1.86 -18.57
C PRO A 116 4.17 3.31 -18.19
N GLY A 117 3.09 3.88 -18.76
CA GLY A 117 2.60 5.22 -18.42
C GLY A 117 1.85 5.30 -17.09
N ILE A 118 1.54 4.16 -16.47
CA ILE A 118 0.95 4.13 -15.12
C ILE A 118 2.06 4.35 -14.10
N HIS A 119 2.05 5.50 -13.43
CA HIS A 119 3.04 5.85 -12.41
C HIS A 119 2.51 5.83 -10.98
N VAL A 120 1.32 5.27 -10.78
CA VAL A 120 0.66 5.21 -9.46
C VAL A 120 1.17 4.02 -8.64
N ALA A 121 1.10 4.15 -7.31
CA ALA A 121 1.43 3.07 -6.38
C ALA A 121 0.28 2.05 -6.26
N PRO A 122 0.55 0.79 -5.83
CA PRO A 122 -0.52 -0.10 -5.39
C PRO A 122 -1.25 0.51 -4.19
N HIS A 123 -2.55 0.27 -4.08
CA HIS A 123 -3.34 0.82 -2.97
C HIS A 123 -2.98 0.14 -1.65
N LEU A 124 -2.76 -1.17 -1.68
CA LEU A 124 -2.27 -1.92 -0.53
C LEU A 124 -1.08 -2.77 -0.92
N ALA A 125 -0.10 -2.92 -0.02
CA ALA A 125 0.98 -3.88 -0.16
C ALA A 125 1.38 -4.50 1.19
N TRP A 126 1.75 -5.78 1.20
CA TRP A 126 2.18 -6.50 2.40
C TRP A 126 3.05 -7.73 2.07
N PRO A 127 3.91 -8.19 3.00
CA PRO A 127 4.65 -9.45 2.87
C PRO A 127 3.77 -10.67 3.21
N GLU A 128 4.17 -11.86 2.78
CA GLU A 128 3.48 -13.12 3.13
C GLU A 128 3.31 -13.31 4.65
N ASP A 129 4.34 -12.95 5.43
CA ASP A 129 4.30 -13.04 6.89
C ASP A 129 3.50 -11.92 7.57
N LYS A 130 2.94 -10.98 6.79
CA LYS A 130 2.07 -9.88 7.25
C LYS A 130 2.72 -8.99 8.34
N ALA A 131 4.04 -8.92 8.38
CA ALA A 131 4.79 -8.13 9.36
C ALA A 131 4.48 -6.62 9.32
N TRP A 132 3.96 -6.13 8.20
CA TRP A 132 3.52 -4.75 7.99
C TRP A 132 2.47 -4.71 6.86
N CYS A 133 1.75 -3.60 6.76
CA CYS A 133 0.87 -3.30 5.62
C CYS A 133 1.04 -1.84 5.22
N LEU A 134 1.36 -1.60 3.96
CA LEU A 134 1.37 -0.26 3.36
C LEU A 134 0.02 0.00 2.72
N ALA A 135 -0.52 1.21 2.93
CA ALA A 135 -1.74 1.70 2.31
C ALA A 135 -1.50 3.07 1.68
N CYS A 136 -1.78 3.21 0.39
CA CYS A 136 -1.56 4.41 -0.42
C CYS A 136 -2.84 4.70 -1.20
N GLU A 137 -3.75 5.44 -0.57
CA GLU A 137 -5.05 5.75 -1.17
C GLU A 137 -4.90 6.73 -2.34
N VAL A 138 -5.59 6.45 -3.46
CA VAL A 138 -5.46 7.24 -4.70
C VAL A 138 -5.95 8.68 -4.57
N ASP A 139 -6.95 8.90 -3.71
CA ASP A 139 -7.53 10.24 -3.49
C ASP A 139 -6.75 11.06 -2.45
N GLU A 140 -5.70 10.50 -1.82
CA GLU A 140 -4.93 11.17 -0.78
C GLU A 140 -3.65 11.82 -1.35
N GLU A 141 -3.52 13.15 -1.19
CA GLU A 141 -2.45 13.94 -1.82
C GLU A 141 -1.24 14.18 -0.92
N ILE A 142 -1.38 13.95 0.40
CA ILE A 142 -0.41 14.41 1.39
C ILE A 142 0.48 13.29 1.93
N GLU A 143 -0.05 12.09 2.13
CA GLU A 143 0.63 11.04 2.89
C GLU A 143 0.12 9.64 2.49
N PHE A 144 0.91 8.61 2.79
CA PHE A 144 0.49 7.23 2.81
C PHE A 144 0.74 6.59 4.18
N THR A 145 0.14 5.45 4.47
CA THR A 145 0.24 4.78 5.77
C THR A 145 1.07 3.50 5.69
N VAL A 146 1.79 3.20 6.77
CA VAL A 146 2.30 1.87 7.05
C VAL A 146 1.84 1.43 8.45
N GLY A 147 0.97 0.43 8.52
CA GLY A 147 0.70 -0.31 9.75
C GLY A 147 1.85 -1.28 10.02
N CYS A 148 2.51 -1.18 11.18
CA CYS A 148 3.69 -1.99 11.49
C CYS A 148 3.97 -2.08 13.00
N SER A 149 5.04 -2.79 13.36
CA SER A 149 5.55 -2.80 14.74
C SER A 149 6.28 -1.51 15.09
N LEU A 150 6.42 -1.22 16.39
CA LEU A 150 7.16 -0.04 16.87
C LEU A 150 8.63 0.00 16.38
N VAL A 151 9.26 -1.16 16.19
CA VAL A 151 10.63 -1.25 15.66
C VAL A 151 10.68 -0.77 14.22
N VAL A 152 9.76 -1.23 13.38
CA VAL A 152 9.68 -0.82 11.97
C VAL A 152 9.31 0.67 11.87
N ALA A 153 8.43 1.16 12.74
CA ALA A 153 8.10 2.58 12.80
C ALA A 153 9.32 3.46 13.09
N HIS A 154 10.22 3.02 13.98
CA HIS A 154 11.48 3.74 14.23
C HIS A 154 12.42 3.72 13.02
N VAL A 155 12.51 2.59 12.30
CA VAL A 155 13.29 2.49 11.06
C VAL A 155 12.76 3.46 10.00
N LEU A 156 11.44 3.53 9.82
CA LEU A 156 10.80 4.47 8.88
C LEU A 156 11.05 5.92 9.30
N ALA A 157 10.91 6.26 10.59
CA ALA A 157 11.16 7.61 11.06
C ALA A 157 12.61 8.08 10.80
N ASN A 158 13.59 7.19 10.93
CA ASN A 158 14.99 7.49 10.62
C ASN A 158 15.24 7.66 9.11
N ALA A 159 14.51 6.92 8.27
CA ALA A 159 14.66 7.00 6.82
C ALA A 159 13.90 8.20 6.19
N PHE A 160 12.84 8.65 6.86
CA PHE A 160 11.97 9.75 6.43
C PHE A 160 11.92 10.84 7.53
N PRO A 161 13.06 11.48 7.86
CA PRO A 161 13.11 12.47 8.93
C PRO A 161 12.12 13.62 8.64
N GLU A 162 11.42 14.07 9.68
CA GLU A 162 10.42 15.15 9.64
C GLU A 162 9.21 14.92 8.70
N ARG A 163 9.17 13.78 8.01
CA ARG A 163 8.08 13.37 7.12
C ARG A 163 7.26 12.21 7.66
N THR A 164 7.48 11.82 8.91
CA THR A 164 6.69 10.76 9.56
C THR A 164 5.95 11.26 10.78
N ARG A 165 4.73 10.75 10.98
CA ARG A 165 4.01 10.85 12.25
C ARG A 165 3.31 9.54 12.57
N GLN A 166 3.26 9.21 13.85
CA GLN A 166 2.53 8.04 14.33
C GLN A 166 1.10 8.44 14.70
N VAL A 167 0.13 7.62 14.31
CA VAL A 167 -1.29 7.86 14.57
C VAL A 167 -1.99 6.59 15.02
N ALA A 168 -3.15 6.74 15.65
CA ALA A 168 -4.04 5.63 15.91
C ALA A 168 -4.70 5.17 14.59
N TYR A 169 -5.12 3.90 14.55
CA TYR A 169 -5.96 3.39 13.47
C TYR A 169 -7.23 4.24 13.32
N GLY A 170 -7.61 4.56 12.08
CA GLY A 170 -8.84 5.31 11.79
C GLY A 170 -8.82 6.77 12.24
N ALA A 171 -7.67 7.34 12.57
CA ALA A 171 -7.59 8.75 12.96
C ALA A 171 -8.15 9.68 11.86
N GLU A 172 -9.06 10.59 12.21
CA GLU A 172 -9.58 11.58 11.26
C GLU A 172 -8.48 12.60 10.91
N LEU A 173 -7.91 12.43 9.72
CA LEU A 173 -6.82 13.27 9.21
C LEU A 173 -7.17 13.86 7.84
N PRO A 174 -6.64 15.05 7.48
CA PRO A 174 -6.83 15.66 6.17
C PRO A 174 -6.29 14.77 5.05
N LEU A 175 -6.87 14.88 3.86
CA LEU A 175 -6.48 14.17 2.64
C LEU A 175 -5.75 15.08 1.66
N TYR A 176 -6.12 16.36 1.67
CA TYR A 176 -5.72 17.35 0.69
C TYR A 176 -4.85 18.43 1.33
N ARG A 177 -3.96 19.02 0.52
CA ARG A 177 -3.02 20.05 0.99
C ARG A 177 -3.73 21.31 1.50
N ASP A 178 -4.86 21.67 0.89
CA ASP A 178 -5.68 22.83 1.26
C ASP A 178 -6.39 22.68 2.62
N GLN A 179 -6.43 21.46 3.18
CA GLN A 179 -7.00 21.19 4.49
C GLN A 179 -5.98 21.34 5.64
N LEU A 180 -4.72 21.65 5.33
CA LEU A 180 -3.65 21.83 6.32
C LEU A 180 -3.54 23.29 6.83
N GLU A 181 -4.38 24.20 6.31
CA GLU A 181 -4.43 25.64 6.66
C GLU A 181 -5.30 25.96 7.89
#